data_AF-A0A957TYQ9-F1
#
_entry.id   AF-A0A957TYQ9-F1
#
_cell.length_a   1.000
_cell.length_b   1.000
_cell.length_c   1.000
_cell.angle_alpha   90.00
_cell.angle_beta   90.00
_cell.angle_gamma   90.00
#
_symmetry.space_group_name_H-M   'P 1'
#
loop_
_entity.id
_entity.type
_entity.pdbx_description
1 polymer ?
#
loop_
_entity_poly.entity_id
_entity_poly.type
_entity_poly.pdbx_seq_one_letter_code
_entity_poly.pdbx_strand_id
1 'polypeptide(L)'
;VCSNYSYETVESTWQNVQSLKKGTAIFTQPDTPIKCGGAPQKICYLAEDYWRKHGVRDNVKVVFASASGVIFSVPQYANSLMKVIDRKGVEAQFLHNLVEVHADKKEAVFKHMQSGELVTMHYDMLHVTPPMCAPDFIRESPLAAETGWVEVDKHTTQHVRFANVFALGDCSNLPTSKTGAAIRKQAPTAAANILSLIAGEPMTASYDGYTSCPLVTGYGSLILAEFDYDGNLKESFPFDQSQERYSMYALKAYALPRLYWHGMLRGRV
;
A
#
# COMPACT_ATOMS: atom_id res chain seq x y z
N VAL A 1 0.31 -6.27 19.71
CA VAL A 1 0.51 -5.25 18.65
C VAL A 1 1.53 -5.80 17.68
N CYS A 2 1.29 -5.71 16.37
CA CYS A 2 2.17 -6.23 15.32
C CYS A 2 2.13 -5.35 14.05
N SER A 3 3.04 -5.54 13.11
CA SER A 3 3.04 -4.81 11.83
C SER A 3 3.77 -5.59 10.73
N ASN A 4 3.24 -5.55 9.50
CA ASN A 4 3.90 -6.12 8.32
C ASN A 4 4.92 -5.17 7.65
N TYR A 5 5.10 -3.96 8.18
CA TYR A 5 5.89 -2.91 7.52
C TYR A 5 7.37 -2.87 7.94
N SER A 6 7.76 -3.69 8.92
CA SER A 6 9.13 -3.85 9.41
C SER A 6 9.50 -5.33 9.46
N TYR A 7 10.78 -5.64 9.24
CA TYR A 7 11.31 -7.00 9.31
C TYR A 7 11.21 -7.59 10.72
N GLU A 8 11.40 -6.73 11.72
CA GLU A 8 11.40 -7.06 13.14
C GLU A 8 9.99 -7.45 13.64
N THR A 9 8.94 -6.93 13.00
CA THR A 9 7.56 -7.12 13.49
C THR A 9 6.70 -8.04 12.63
N VAL A 10 7.07 -8.32 11.37
CA VAL A 10 6.20 -9.04 10.42
C VAL A 10 5.88 -10.47 10.86
N GLU A 11 6.83 -11.17 11.46
CA GLU A 11 6.61 -12.54 11.96
C GLU A 11 5.63 -12.56 13.13
N SER A 12 5.67 -11.53 13.99
CA SER A 12 4.72 -11.39 15.10
C SER A 12 3.28 -11.26 14.60
N THR A 13 3.04 -10.67 13.42
CA THR A 13 1.69 -10.61 12.84
C THR A 13 1.12 -12.00 12.64
N TRP A 14 1.93 -12.91 12.09
CA TRP A 14 1.48 -14.29 11.85
C TRP A 14 1.19 -15.02 13.15
N GLN A 15 2.08 -14.91 14.13
CA GLN A 15 1.88 -15.49 15.46
C GLN A 15 0.58 -14.98 16.10
N ASN A 16 0.30 -13.68 16.05
CA ASN A 16 -0.93 -13.09 16.59
C ASN A 16 -2.18 -13.61 15.86
N VAL A 17 -2.16 -13.72 14.52
CA VAL A 17 -3.27 -14.29 13.75
C VAL A 17 -3.55 -15.74 14.15
N GLN A 18 -2.49 -16.55 14.30
CA GLN A 18 -2.63 -17.95 14.70
C GLN A 18 -3.17 -18.11 16.13
N SER A 19 -2.70 -17.29 17.06
CA SER A 19 -3.07 -17.36 18.48
C SER A 19 -4.47 -16.84 18.77
N LEU A 20 -4.99 -15.87 18.01
CA LEU A 20 -6.31 -15.31 18.24
C LEU A 20 -7.42 -16.32 17.92
N LYS A 21 -8.22 -16.69 18.92
CA LYS A 21 -9.38 -17.60 18.78
C LYS A 21 -10.72 -16.94 19.07
N LYS A 22 -10.72 -15.78 19.74
CA LYS A 22 -11.89 -14.96 20.05
C LYS A 22 -11.45 -13.52 20.32
N GLY A 23 -12.39 -12.57 20.24
CA GLY A 23 -12.14 -11.17 20.60
C GLY A 23 -12.09 -10.24 19.40
N THR A 24 -11.44 -9.08 19.54
CA THR A 24 -11.42 -8.04 18.49
C THR A 24 -10.05 -7.96 17.80
N ALA A 25 -10.02 -8.11 16.49
CA ALA A 25 -8.84 -7.83 15.67
C ALA A 25 -9.00 -6.50 14.94
N ILE A 26 -8.10 -5.56 15.18
CA ILE A 26 -8.09 -4.24 14.54
C ILE A 26 -6.91 -4.12 13.59
N PHE A 27 -7.17 -3.69 12.36
CA PHE A 27 -6.20 -3.39 11.32
C PHE A 27 -6.28 -1.91 10.99
N THR A 28 -5.14 -1.22 10.95
CA THR A 28 -5.12 0.24 10.83
C THR A 28 -4.49 0.74 9.54
N GLN A 29 -4.92 1.91 9.07
CA GLN A 29 -4.28 2.67 8.00
C GLN A 29 -4.19 4.16 8.42
N PRO A 30 -2.98 4.76 8.42
CA PRO A 30 -2.75 6.11 8.92
C PRO A 30 -3.19 7.20 7.93
N ASP A 31 -3.11 8.46 8.36
CA ASP A 31 -3.40 9.66 7.57
C ASP A 31 -2.22 10.17 6.73
N THR A 32 -1.06 9.53 6.81
CA THR A 32 0.12 9.86 6.00
C THR A 32 0.17 9.08 4.68
N PRO A 33 0.89 9.56 3.65
CA PRO A 33 1.28 8.72 2.52
C PRO A 33 2.01 7.46 2.99
N ILE A 34 1.65 6.29 2.45
CA ILE A 34 2.29 5.01 2.80
C ILE A 34 2.76 4.26 1.55
N LYS A 35 3.79 3.42 1.71
CA LYS A 35 4.16 2.44 0.69
C LYS A 35 3.11 1.34 0.62
N CYS A 36 2.74 0.96 -0.61
CA CYS A 36 1.69 -0.01 -0.92
C CYS A 36 0.39 0.25 -0.15
N GLY A 37 -0.36 1.29 -0.55
CA GLY A 37 -1.61 1.72 0.12
C GLY A 37 -2.67 0.61 0.35
N GLY A 38 -2.65 -0.47 -0.44
CA GLY A 38 -3.54 -1.60 -0.21
C GLY A 38 -3.05 -2.64 0.82
N ALA A 39 -1.80 -2.62 1.28
CA ALA A 39 -1.31 -3.64 2.20
C ALA A 39 -2.02 -3.70 3.57
N PRO A 40 -2.50 -2.59 4.17
CA PRO A 40 -3.22 -2.63 5.45
C PRO A 40 -4.47 -3.51 5.40
N GLN A 41 -5.25 -3.41 4.32
CA GLN A 41 -6.45 -4.23 4.11
C GLN A 41 -6.12 -5.66 3.64
N LYS A 42 -5.01 -5.90 2.92
CA LYS A 42 -4.62 -7.25 2.50
C LYS A 42 -4.45 -8.20 3.67
N ILE A 43 -3.76 -7.75 4.73
CA ILE A 43 -3.56 -8.58 5.93
C ILE A 43 -4.86 -8.76 6.71
N CYS A 44 -5.75 -7.76 6.73
CA CYS A 44 -7.09 -7.89 7.28
C CYS A 44 -7.85 -9.05 6.59
N TYR A 45 -7.86 -9.08 5.26
CA TYR A 45 -8.55 -10.13 4.49
C TYR A 45 -7.93 -11.52 4.66
N LEU A 46 -6.60 -11.61 4.77
CA LEU A 46 -5.87 -12.86 4.99
C LEU A 46 -6.08 -13.42 6.41
N ALA A 47 -6.06 -12.56 7.43
CA ALA A 47 -6.33 -12.96 8.80
C ALA A 47 -7.77 -13.46 8.96
N GLU A 48 -8.74 -12.74 8.37
CA GLU A 48 -10.14 -13.16 8.32
C GLU A 48 -10.30 -14.53 7.65
N ASP A 49 -9.67 -14.73 6.48
CA ASP A 49 -9.74 -16.00 5.75
C ASP A 49 -9.10 -17.15 6.54
N TYR A 50 -8.01 -16.86 7.28
CA TYR A 50 -7.39 -17.81 8.18
C TYR A 50 -8.35 -18.25 9.30
N TRP A 51 -8.95 -17.31 10.03
CA TRP A 51 -9.89 -17.65 11.11
C TRP A 51 -11.10 -18.42 10.61
N ARG A 52 -11.57 -18.12 9.39
CA ARG A 52 -12.68 -18.84 8.75
C ARG A 52 -12.30 -20.28 8.46
N LYS A 53 -11.12 -20.51 7.87
CA LYS A 53 -10.61 -21.86 7.58
C LYS A 53 -10.34 -22.69 8.83
N HIS A 54 -10.14 -22.05 9.98
CA HIS A 54 -9.89 -22.71 11.26
C HIS A 54 -11.12 -22.75 12.18
N GLY A 55 -12.30 -22.37 11.68
CA GLY A 55 -13.56 -22.50 12.43
C GLY A 55 -13.70 -21.56 13.63
N VAL A 56 -12.93 -20.48 13.71
CA VAL A 56 -12.98 -19.52 14.84
C VAL A 56 -13.45 -18.13 14.43
N ARG A 57 -13.75 -17.90 13.15
CA ARG A 57 -14.15 -16.59 12.60
C ARG A 57 -15.32 -15.97 13.34
N ASP A 58 -16.33 -16.76 13.71
CA ASP A 58 -17.55 -16.25 14.36
C ASP A 58 -17.28 -15.71 15.78
N ASN A 59 -16.16 -16.10 16.38
CA ASN A 59 -15.73 -15.60 17.69
C ASN A 59 -14.85 -14.34 17.58
N VAL A 60 -14.46 -13.93 16.37
CA VAL A 60 -13.53 -12.82 16.14
C VAL A 60 -14.25 -11.66 15.45
N LYS A 61 -14.34 -10.52 16.14
CA LYS A 61 -14.74 -9.25 15.52
C LYS A 61 -13.56 -8.70 14.71
N VAL A 62 -13.75 -8.43 13.43
CA VAL A 62 -12.70 -7.90 12.55
C VAL A 62 -13.03 -6.45 12.21
N VAL A 63 -12.12 -5.53 12.55
CA VAL A 63 -12.26 -4.09 12.31
C VAL A 63 -11.13 -3.61 11.41
N PHE A 64 -11.46 -2.90 10.34
CA PHE A 64 -10.51 -2.15 9.54
C PHE A 64 -10.73 -0.65 9.76
N ALA A 65 -9.85 -0.02 10.53
CA ALA A 65 -9.90 1.41 10.84
C ALA A 65 -8.93 2.16 9.92
N SER A 66 -9.42 3.13 9.17
CA SER A 66 -8.62 3.89 8.20
C SER A 66 -8.87 5.36 8.35
N ALA A 67 -7.81 6.17 8.33
CA ALA A 67 -7.93 7.62 8.24
C ALA A 67 -8.56 8.09 6.91
N SER A 68 -8.51 7.26 5.86
CA SER A 68 -9.15 7.53 4.56
C SER A 68 -10.67 7.44 4.67
N GLY A 69 -11.36 8.25 3.85
CA GLY A 69 -12.82 8.18 3.69
C GLY A 69 -13.30 7.05 2.75
N VAL A 70 -12.37 6.39 2.05
CA VAL A 70 -12.68 5.31 1.08
C VAL A 70 -11.71 4.14 1.22
N ILE A 71 -12.14 2.93 0.83
CA ILE A 71 -11.31 1.71 0.87
C ILE A 71 -10.20 1.70 -0.16
N PHE A 72 -10.41 2.38 -1.30
CA PHE A 72 -9.46 2.49 -2.39
C PHE A 72 -9.79 3.71 -3.25
N SER A 73 -8.79 4.34 -3.87
CA SER A 73 -8.97 5.60 -4.61
C SER A 73 -9.64 5.42 -5.98
N VAL A 74 -9.46 4.27 -6.62
CA VAL A 74 -10.04 3.97 -7.94
C VAL A 74 -11.42 3.31 -7.76
N PRO A 75 -12.52 3.94 -8.22
CA PRO A 75 -13.89 3.49 -7.90
C PRO A 75 -14.21 2.04 -8.28
N GLN A 76 -13.73 1.56 -9.43
CA GLN A 76 -14.01 0.18 -9.85
C GLN A 76 -13.45 -0.84 -8.85
N TYR A 77 -12.19 -0.68 -8.43
CA TYR A 77 -11.58 -1.55 -7.44
C TYR A 77 -12.17 -1.33 -6.05
N ALA A 78 -12.51 -0.09 -5.68
CA ALA A 78 -13.19 0.22 -4.43
C ALA A 78 -14.53 -0.53 -4.30
N ASN A 79 -15.35 -0.52 -5.36
CA ASN A 79 -16.63 -1.23 -5.40
C ASN A 79 -16.46 -2.74 -5.22
N SER A 80 -15.45 -3.35 -5.85
CA SER A 80 -15.15 -4.77 -5.65
C SER A 80 -14.66 -5.07 -4.22
N LEU A 81 -13.82 -4.20 -3.65
CA LEU A 81 -13.31 -4.36 -2.28
C LEU A 81 -14.41 -4.19 -1.21
N MET A 82 -15.38 -3.30 -1.42
CA MET A 82 -16.53 -3.19 -0.52
C MET A 82 -17.35 -4.49 -0.49
N LYS A 83 -17.56 -5.14 -1.64
CA LYS A 83 -18.19 -6.48 -1.69
C LYS A 83 -17.39 -7.53 -0.91
N VAL A 84 -16.06 -7.44 -0.92
CA VAL A 84 -15.18 -8.31 -0.13
C VAL A 84 -15.34 -8.04 1.37
N ILE A 85 -15.35 -6.77 1.78
CA ILE A 85 -15.58 -6.33 3.17
C ILE A 85 -16.91 -6.87 3.68
N ASP A 86 -18.00 -6.64 2.94
CA ASP A 86 -19.35 -7.07 3.30
C ASP A 86 -19.43 -8.59 3.44
N ARG A 87 -18.94 -9.33 2.43
CA ARG A 87 -18.94 -10.80 2.45
C ARG A 87 -18.14 -11.38 3.61
N LYS A 88 -17.02 -10.73 3.97
CA LYS A 88 -16.16 -11.16 5.07
C LYS A 88 -16.65 -10.70 6.43
N GLY A 89 -17.68 -9.86 6.50
CA GLY A 89 -18.19 -9.26 7.74
C GLY A 89 -17.13 -8.44 8.46
N VAL A 90 -16.31 -7.70 7.71
CA VAL A 90 -15.31 -6.77 8.27
C VAL A 90 -16.01 -5.44 8.57
N GLU A 91 -15.86 -4.93 9.79
CA GLU A 91 -16.34 -3.61 10.16
C GLU A 91 -15.36 -2.54 9.67
N ALA A 92 -15.71 -1.84 8.59
CA ALA A 92 -14.90 -0.76 8.04
C ALA A 92 -15.20 0.57 8.75
N GLN A 93 -14.24 1.06 9.52
CA GLN A 93 -14.29 2.34 10.24
C GLN A 93 -13.44 3.38 9.48
N PHE A 94 -14.04 4.06 8.51
CA PHE A 94 -13.37 5.13 7.76
C PHE A 94 -13.26 6.41 8.59
N LEU A 95 -12.35 7.30 8.19
CA LEU A 95 -12.04 8.54 8.90
C LEU A 95 -11.57 8.33 10.36
N HIS A 96 -11.03 7.16 10.71
CA HIS A 96 -10.49 6.86 12.04
C HIS A 96 -8.98 6.64 11.96
N ASN A 97 -8.19 7.62 12.40
CA ASN A 97 -6.73 7.52 12.43
C ASN A 97 -6.24 7.05 13.80
N LEU A 98 -5.40 6.02 13.85
CA LEU A 98 -4.79 5.56 15.11
C LEU A 98 -3.81 6.62 15.61
N VAL A 99 -4.01 7.11 16.84
CA VAL A 99 -3.14 8.14 17.45
C VAL A 99 -2.41 7.67 18.70
N GLU A 100 -2.94 6.66 19.41
CA GLU A 100 -2.31 6.15 20.63
C GLU A 100 -2.63 4.65 20.84
N VAL A 101 -1.70 3.94 21.48
CA VAL A 101 -1.85 2.52 21.85
C VAL A 101 -1.47 2.32 23.31
N HIS A 102 -2.45 1.97 24.14
CA HIS A 102 -2.24 1.51 25.51
C HIS A 102 -2.12 -0.01 25.52
N ALA A 103 -0.89 -0.52 25.38
CA ALA A 103 -0.65 -1.95 25.24
C ALA A 103 -0.98 -2.77 26.50
N ASP A 104 -0.82 -2.17 27.67
CA ASP A 104 -1.16 -2.74 28.99
C ASP A 104 -2.67 -2.98 29.16
N LYS A 105 -3.49 -2.05 28.65
CA LYS A 105 -4.96 -2.14 28.69
C LYS A 105 -5.58 -2.78 27.46
N LYS A 106 -4.76 -3.03 26.43
CA LYS A 106 -5.18 -3.43 25.09
C LYS A 106 -6.21 -2.48 24.47
N GLU A 107 -5.96 -1.19 24.59
CA GLU A 107 -6.80 -0.13 24.03
C GLU A 107 -6.05 0.60 22.93
N ALA A 108 -6.75 0.90 21.84
CA ALA A 108 -6.27 1.71 20.73
C ALA A 108 -7.16 2.95 20.61
N VAL A 109 -6.54 4.13 20.65
CA VAL A 109 -7.24 5.41 20.55
C VAL A 109 -7.16 5.91 19.11
N PHE A 110 -8.32 6.20 18.54
CA PHE A 110 -8.48 6.71 17.20
C PHE A 110 -8.99 8.15 17.24
N LYS A 111 -8.45 9.02 16.39
CA LYS A 111 -9.00 10.34 16.13
C LYS A 111 -9.88 10.29 14.90
N HIS A 112 -11.13 10.73 15.03
CA HIS A 112 -12.02 10.89 13.89
C HIS A 112 -11.59 12.12 13.07
N MET A 113 -11.32 11.94 11.78
CA MET A 113 -10.64 12.93 10.94
C MET A 113 -11.47 14.19 10.66
N GLN A 114 -12.79 14.12 10.78
CA GLN A 114 -13.68 15.28 10.56
C GLN A 114 -14.06 15.98 11.86
N SER A 115 -14.51 15.23 12.87
CA SER A 115 -14.98 15.81 14.15
C SER A 115 -13.85 16.08 15.14
N GLY A 116 -12.68 15.46 14.97
CA GLY A 116 -11.58 15.51 15.93
C GLY A 116 -11.81 14.69 17.21
N GLU A 117 -12.96 14.01 17.32
CA GLU A 117 -13.32 13.17 18.47
C GLU A 117 -12.35 12.00 18.63
N LEU A 118 -12.05 11.66 19.89
CA LEU A 118 -11.25 10.49 20.24
C LEU A 118 -12.15 9.30 20.57
N VAL A 119 -11.97 8.20 19.84
CA VAL A 119 -12.69 6.94 20.01
C VAL A 119 -11.71 5.89 20.50
N THR A 120 -12.00 5.27 21.64
CA THR A 120 -11.18 4.18 22.17
C THR A 120 -11.79 2.84 21.81
N MET A 121 -10.99 1.95 21.23
CA MET A 121 -11.40 0.59 20.86
C MET A 121 -10.52 -0.43 21.59
N HIS A 122 -11.14 -1.38 22.29
CA HIS A 122 -10.44 -2.54 22.84
C HIS A 122 -10.04 -3.51 21.72
N TYR A 123 -8.85 -4.08 21.80
CA TYR A 123 -8.36 -5.09 20.86
C TYR A 123 -7.81 -6.33 21.57
N ASP A 124 -7.91 -7.48 20.92
CA ASP A 124 -7.18 -8.70 21.27
C ASP A 124 -6.02 -8.95 20.30
N MET A 125 -6.13 -8.40 19.08
CA MET A 125 -5.04 -8.27 18.12
C MET A 125 -5.08 -6.88 17.47
N LEU A 126 -3.93 -6.21 17.39
CA LEU A 126 -3.80 -4.92 16.70
C LEU A 126 -2.66 -5.00 15.68
N HIS A 127 -3.00 -4.90 14.40
CA HIS A 127 -2.05 -4.70 13.32
C HIS A 127 -1.94 -3.21 12.98
N VAL A 128 -0.75 -2.65 13.21
CA VAL A 128 -0.45 -1.24 12.98
C VAL A 128 0.19 -1.04 11.61
N THR A 129 -0.42 -0.20 10.77
CA THR A 129 0.31 0.42 9.67
C THR A 129 0.89 1.72 10.19
N PRO A 130 2.23 1.83 10.30
CA PRO A 130 2.82 3.02 10.89
C PRO A 130 2.62 4.23 9.98
N PRO A 131 2.47 5.44 10.53
CA PRO A 131 2.63 6.65 9.73
C PRO A 131 4.03 6.66 9.09
N MET A 132 4.12 7.18 7.86
CA MET A 132 5.36 7.23 7.10
C MET A 132 5.62 8.64 6.59
N CYS A 133 6.89 8.97 6.41
CA CYS A 133 7.33 10.23 5.84
C CYS A 133 8.61 10.03 5.01
N ALA A 134 9.06 11.10 4.36
CA ALA A 134 10.34 11.10 3.67
C ALA A 134 11.48 10.90 4.69
N PRO A 135 12.57 10.20 4.31
CA PRO A 135 13.77 10.13 5.14
C PRO A 135 14.28 11.51 5.55
N ASP A 136 14.75 11.65 6.80
CA ASP A 136 15.16 12.94 7.36
C ASP A 136 16.21 13.66 6.49
N PHE A 137 17.23 12.92 6.02
CA PHE A 137 18.28 13.47 5.17
C PHE A 137 17.76 14.01 3.82
N ILE A 138 16.60 13.54 3.35
CA ILE A 138 15.94 14.09 2.15
C ILE A 138 15.16 15.33 2.55
N ARG A 139 14.31 15.22 3.57
CA ARG A 139 13.43 16.30 4.03
C ARG A 139 14.20 17.57 4.42
N GLU A 140 15.38 17.41 5.00
CA GLU A 140 16.26 18.50 5.43
C GLU A 140 17.21 18.99 4.33
N SER A 141 17.19 18.36 3.14
CA SER A 141 18.05 18.73 2.03
C SER A 141 17.44 19.80 1.13
N PRO A 142 18.25 20.51 0.32
CA PRO A 142 17.75 21.36 -0.75
C PRO A 142 16.93 20.63 -1.82
N LEU A 143 16.92 19.30 -1.85
CA LEU A 143 16.20 18.50 -2.86
C LEU A 143 14.72 18.29 -2.51
N ALA A 144 14.31 18.59 -1.28
CA ALA A 144 12.93 18.37 -0.86
C ALA A 144 11.99 19.44 -1.42
N ALA A 145 10.79 19.00 -1.81
CA ALA A 145 9.61 19.85 -1.93
C ALA A 145 9.10 20.23 -0.54
N GLU A 146 8.09 21.12 -0.46
CA GLU A 146 7.43 21.46 0.82
C GLU A 146 6.86 20.24 1.55
N THR A 147 6.51 19.19 0.80
CA THR A 147 6.01 17.92 1.34
C THR A 147 7.10 17.03 1.95
N GLY A 148 8.38 17.42 1.85
CA GLY A 148 9.55 16.71 2.36
C GLY A 148 10.12 15.63 1.43
N TRP A 149 9.40 15.24 0.38
CA TRP A 149 9.86 14.28 -0.63
C TRP A 149 10.73 14.96 -1.69
N VAL A 150 11.56 14.20 -2.42
CA VAL A 150 12.38 14.77 -3.51
C VAL A 150 11.47 15.40 -4.57
N GLU A 151 11.76 16.64 -4.92
CA GLU A 151 10.96 17.44 -5.85
C GLU A 151 11.32 17.13 -7.31
N VAL A 152 10.51 16.30 -7.97
CA VAL A 152 10.74 15.90 -9.36
C VAL A 152 9.60 16.31 -10.28
N ASP A 153 9.94 16.50 -11.55
CA ASP A 153 8.95 16.53 -12.62
C ASP A 153 8.28 15.16 -12.76
N LYS A 154 6.95 15.17 -12.83
CA LYS A 154 6.14 13.95 -12.74
C LYS A 154 6.29 13.00 -13.93
N HIS A 155 6.80 13.50 -15.07
CA HIS A 155 6.93 12.72 -16.30
C HIS A 155 8.36 12.26 -16.54
N THR A 156 9.34 13.12 -16.29
CA THR A 156 10.74 12.86 -16.60
C THR A 156 11.51 12.24 -15.44
N THR A 157 11.00 12.37 -14.20
CA THR A 157 11.67 12.02 -12.93
C THR A 157 12.90 12.85 -12.58
N GLN A 158 13.20 13.88 -13.38
CA GLN A 158 14.27 14.83 -13.13
C GLN A 158 13.86 15.80 -12.03
N HIS A 159 14.80 16.22 -11.20
CA HIS A 159 14.57 17.24 -10.18
C HIS A 159 14.27 18.60 -10.82
N VAL A 160 13.24 19.30 -10.36
CA VAL A 160 12.77 20.53 -11.02
C VAL A 160 13.74 21.71 -10.91
N ARG A 161 14.54 21.77 -9.83
CA ARG A 161 15.58 22.80 -9.60
C ARG A 161 17.01 22.40 -9.98
N PHE A 162 17.32 21.10 -10.07
CA PHE A 162 18.70 20.61 -10.23
C PHE A 162 18.77 19.66 -11.41
N ALA A 163 19.26 20.16 -12.55
CA ALA A 163 19.17 19.45 -13.84
C ALA A 163 19.93 18.10 -13.88
N ASN A 164 20.88 17.86 -12.97
CA ASN A 164 21.65 16.63 -12.89
C ASN A 164 21.18 15.68 -11.77
N VAL A 165 20.02 15.94 -11.15
CA VAL A 165 19.44 15.11 -10.09
C VAL A 165 18.16 14.46 -10.60
N PHE A 166 17.97 13.19 -10.25
CA PHE A 166 16.78 12.40 -10.58
C PHE A 166 16.33 11.63 -9.34
N ALA A 167 15.03 11.40 -9.18
CA ALA A 167 14.52 10.56 -8.12
C ALA A 167 13.29 9.74 -8.55
N LEU A 168 13.22 8.52 -8.04
CA LEU A 168 12.18 7.54 -8.31
C LEU A 168 11.82 6.77 -7.04
N GLY A 169 10.73 6.02 -7.08
CA GLY A 169 10.26 5.19 -5.97
C GLY A 169 9.65 6.02 -4.84
N ASP A 170 9.72 5.46 -3.63
CA ASP A 170 8.96 6.00 -2.49
C ASP A 170 9.49 7.35 -2.01
N CYS A 171 10.73 7.73 -2.32
CA CYS A 171 11.32 8.98 -1.86
C CYS A 171 10.94 10.22 -2.70
N SER A 172 10.40 10.03 -3.90
CA SER A 172 10.00 11.13 -4.78
C SER A 172 8.59 11.64 -4.45
N ASN A 173 8.29 12.86 -4.89
CA ASN A 173 6.97 13.46 -4.82
C ASN A 173 6.05 13.04 -5.99
N LEU A 174 6.38 11.98 -6.74
CA LEU A 174 5.56 11.51 -7.87
C LEU A 174 4.13 11.22 -7.39
N PRO A 175 3.09 11.82 -8.00
CA PRO A 175 1.72 11.82 -7.49
C PRO A 175 0.97 10.51 -7.85
N THR A 176 1.54 9.36 -7.49
CA THR A 176 0.95 8.03 -7.70
C THR A 176 1.19 7.12 -6.50
N SER A 177 0.62 5.93 -6.50
CA SER A 177 0.85 4.96 -5.42
C SER A 177 2.31 4.49 -5.38
N LYS A 178 2.93 4.64 -4.21
CA LYS A 178 4.28 4.20 -3.87
C LYS A 178 4.38 2.67 -3.83
N THR A 179 4.72 2.04 -4.95
CA THR A 179 4.72 0.57 -5.12
C THR A 179 5.94 0.05 -5.89
N GLY A 180 6.25 -1.24 -5.70
CA GLY A 180 7.26 -1.92 -6.51
C GLY A 180 6.91 -1.97 -8.01
N ALA A 181 5.62 -1.91 -8.37
CA ALA A 181 5.20 -1.86 -9.76
C ALA A 181 5.42 -0.46 -10.39
N ALA A 182 5.24 0.60 -9.60
CA ALA A 182 5.52 1.97 -10.03
C ALA A 182 7.01 2.16 -10.29
N ILE A 183 7.88 1.79 -9.34
CA ILE A 183 9.33 1.96 -9.51
C ILE A 183 9.88 1.14 -10.69
N ARG A 184 9.28 -0.02 -11.00
CA ARG A 184 9.59 -0.80 -12.22
C ARG A 184 9.38 0.02 -13.50
N LYS A 185 8.33 0.86 -13.57
CA LYS A 185 8.08 1.71 -14.75
C LYS A 185 8.81 3.04 -14.71
N GLN A 186 9.11 3.55 -13.52
CA GLN A 186 9.90 4.78 -13.35
C GLN A 186 11.37 4.58 -13.74
N ALA A 187 11.97 3.43 -13.40
CA ALA A 187 13.40 3.21 -13.61
C ALA A 187 13.84 3.28 -15.09
N PRO A 188 13.13 2.67 -16.07
CA PRO A 188 13.45 2.83 -17.49
C PRO A 188 13.33 4.28 -17.98
N THR A 189 12.30 5.02 -17.53
CA THR A 189 12.13 6.43 -17.87
C THR A 189 13.30 7.27 -17.36
N ALA A 190 13.66 7.10 -16.09
CA ALA A 190 14.80 7.79 -15.48
C ALA A 190 16.10 7.45 -16.21
N ALA A 191 16.37 6.17 -16.47
CA ALA A 191 17.59 5.73 -17.15
C ALA A 191 17.70 6.32 -18.56
N ALA A 192 16.63 6.29 -19.35
CA ALA A 192 16.61 6.87 -20.69
C ALA A 192 16.88 8.38 -20.65
N ASN A 193 16.24 9.11 -19.74
CA ASN A 193 16.41 10.56 -19.62
C ASN A 193 17.81 10.95 -19.09
N ILE A 194 18.39 10.17 -18.18
CA ILE A 194 19.77 10.35 -17.74
C ILE A 194 20.75 10.15 -18.91
N LEU A 195 20.53 9.14 -19.75
CA LEU A 195 21.37 8.90 -20.93
C LEU A 195 21.24 10.05 -21.94
N SER A 196 20.02 10.54 -22.22
CA SER A 196 19.82 11.72 -23.05
C SER A 196 20.53 12.96 -22.48
N LEU A 197 20.45 13.19 -21.16
CA LEU A 197 21.16 14.28 -20.50
C LEU A 197 22.68 14.18 -20.69
N ILE A 198 23.26 12.98 -20.52
CA ILE A 198 24.69 12.74 -20.73
C ILE A 198 25.10 13.01 -22.20
N ALA A 199 24.24 12.64 -23.15
CA ALA A 199 24.47 12.84 -24.57
C ALA A 199 24.21 14.29 -25.04
N GLY A 200 23.63 15.15 -24.19
CA GLY A 200 23.19 16.49 -24.59
C GLY A 200 21.95 16.48 -25.50
N GLU A 201 21.16 15.40 -25.45
CA GLU A 201 19.96 15.21 -26.26
C GLU A 201 18.68 15.56 -25.48
N PRO A 202 17.56 15.89 -26.16
CA PRO A 202 16.27 16.08 -25.50
C PRO A 202 15.79 14.82 -24.76
N MET A 203 15.34 14.98 -23.52
CA MET A 203 14.68 13.92 -22.74
C MET A 203 13.28 13.66 -23.29
N THR A 204 13.10 12.52 -23.96
CA THR A 204 11.81 12.15 -24.59
C THR A 204 11.06 11.05 -23.85
N ALA A 205 11.71 10.34 -22.91
CA ALA A 205 11.04 9.31 -22.12
C ALA A 205 10.11 9.97 -21.10
N SER A 206 8.90 9.42 -20.98
CA SER A 206 7.86 9.95 -20.10
C SER A 206 7.22 8.83 -19.29
N TYR A 207 6.95 9.11 -18.02
CA TYR A 207 6.21 8.26 -17.10
C TYR A 207 4.78 8.79 -16.96
N ASP A 208 3.80 7.91 -17.13
CA ASP A 208 2.37 8.21 -17.11
C ASP A 208 1.73 8.04 -15.73
N GLY A 209 2.52 7.65 -14.72
CA GLY A 209 2.00 7.40 -13.38
C GLY A 209 1.58 5.95 -13.13
N TYR A 210 1.82 5.03 -14.08
CA TYR A 210 1.49 3.62 -13.92
C TYR A 210 1.92 3.08 -12.56
N THR A 211 1.00 2.44 -11.87
CA THR A 211 1.23 1.70 -10.64
C THR A 211 0.33 0.47 -10.59
N SER A 212 0.68 -0.48 -9.72
CA SER A 212 -0.13 -1.67 -9.50
C SER A 212 -0.21 -2.03 -8.03
N CYS A 213 -1.40 -2.43 -7.60
CA CYS A 213 -1.65 -2.96 -6.27
C CYS A 213 -2.31 -4.34 -6.37
N PRO A 214 -1.54 -5.44 -6.22
CA PRO A 214 -2.11 -6.78 -6.14
C PRO A 214 -2.76 -6.98 -4.76
N LEU A 215 -4.07 -6.77 -4.68
CA LEU A 215 -4.90 -6.81 -3.47
C LEU A 215 -5.29 -8.25 -3.16
N VAL A 216 -4.47 -8.92 -2.34
CA VAL A 216 -4.79 -10.25 -1.82
C VAL A 216 -6.03 -10.16 -0.95
N THR A 217 -7.13 -10.78 -1.38
CA THR A 217 -8.43 -10.80 -0.68
C THR A 217 -8.66 -12.11 0.06
N GLY A 218 -7.75 -13.08 -0.04
CA GLY A 218 -7.75 -14.34 0.70
C GLY A 218 -6.64 -15.26 0.20
N TYR A 219 -6.43 -16.39 0.87
CA TYR A 219 -5.49 -17.38 0.38
C TYR A 219 -6.04 -18.02 -0.90
N GLY A 220 -5.39 -17.78 -2.03
CA GLY A 220 -5.84 -18.20 -3.35
C GLY A 220 -6.73 -17.18 -4.07
N SER A 221 -6.92 -15.97 -3.53
CA SER A 221 -7.80 -14.95 -4.10
C SER A 221 -7.12 -13.57 -4.16
N LEU A 222 -7.26 -12.87 -5.28
CA LEU A 222 -6.62 -11.57 -5.50
C LEU A 222 -7.37 -10.71 -6.52
N ILE A 223 -7.50 -9.42 -6.24
CA ILE A 223 -7.89 -8.37 -7.19
C ILE A 223 -6.61 -7.64 -7.63
N LEU A 224 -6.36 -7.52 -8.94
CA LEU A 224 -5.17 -6.84 -9.46
C LEU A 224 -5.54 -5.43 -9.94
N ALA A 225 -5.33 -4.44 -9.08
CA ALA A 225 -5.56 -3.04 -9.45
C ALA A 225 -4.37 -2.47 -10.22
N GLU A 226 -4.61 -1.88 -11.39
CA GLU A 226 -3.60 -1.19 -12.20
C GLU A 226 -4.16 0.11 -12.76
N PHE A 227 -3.45 1.22 -12.59
CA PHE A 227 -3.93 2.54 -12.98
C PHE A 227 -2.80 3.55 -13.18
N ASP A 228 -3.10 4.69 -13.81
CA ASP A 228 -2.19 5.81 -14.05
C ASP A 228 -2.47 7.03 -13.15
N TYR A 229 -1.83 8.17 -13.43
CA TYR A 229 -2.00 9.41 -12.65
C TYR A 229 -3.44 9.90 -12.56
N ASP A 230 -4.24 9.69 -13.61
CA ASP A 230 -5.61 10.18 -13.68
C ASP A 230 -6.60 9.15 -13.13
N GLY A 231 -6.11 8.02 -12.62
CA GLY A 231 -6.93 6.91 -12.14
C GLY A 231 -7.56 6.09 -13.28
N ASN A 232 -7.11 6.27 -14.53
CA ASN A 232 -7.54 5.43 -15.63
C ASN A 232 -6.98 4.03 -15.44
N LEU A 233 -7.76 3.02 -15.82
CA LEU A 233 -7.36 1.62 -15.72
C LEU A 233 -6.22 1.32 -16.70
N LYS A 234 -5.20 0.62 -16.20
CA LYS A 234 -4.05 0.14 -16.98
C LYS A 234 -3.87 -1.36 -16.81
N GLU A 235 -4.99 -2.09 -16.90
CA GLU A 235 -5.02 -3.54 -16.73
C GLU A 235 -4.12 -4.24 -17.77
N SER A 236 -3.18 -5.04 -17.30
CA SER A 236 -2.21 -5.74 -18.14
C SER A 236 -2.82 -6.94 -18.87
N PHE A 237 -3.91 -7.52 -18.36
CA PHE A 237 -4.51 -8.74 -18.87
C PHE A 237 -5.86 -8.49 -19.56
N PRO A 238 -6.23 -9.28 -20.58
CA PRO A 238 -7.46 -9.08 -21.37
C PRO A 238 -8.71 -9.64 -20.67
N PHE A 239 -8.83 -9.42 -19.37
CA PHE A 239 -9.98 -9.80 -18.55
C PHE A 239 -10.14 -8.84 -17.38
N ASP A 240 -11.36 -8.70 -16.87
CA ASP A 240 -11.66 -7.84 -15.72
C ASP A 240 -10.83 -8.24 -14.49
N GLN A 241 -9.87 -7.37 -14.13
CA GLN A 241 -8.99 -7.57 -12.98
C GLN A 241 -9.58 -7.08 -11.66
N SER A 242 -10.76 -6.44 -11.70
CA SER A 242 -11.55 -6.09 -10.50
C SER A 242 -12.22 -7.30 -9.86
N GLN A 243 -12.25 -8.45 -10.56
CA GLN A 243 -12.71 -9.73 -10.01
C GLN A 243 -11.61 -10.43 -9.22
N GLU A 244 -12.02 -11.15 -8.18
CA GLU A 244 -11.16 -12.04 -7.40
C GLU A 244 -10.69 -13.24 -8.24
N ARG A 245 -9.37 -13.40 -8.39
CA ARG A 245 -8.78 -14.43 -9.27
C ARG A 245 -7.63 -15.17 -8.61
N TYR A 246 -7.67 -16.51 -8.73
CA TYR A 246 -6.52 -17.36 -8.36
C TYR A 246 -5.31 -17.12 -9.27
N SER A 247 -5.51 -16.88 -10.57
CA SER A 247 -4.40 -16.61 -11.50
C SER A 247 -3.57 -15.39 -11.06
N MET A 248 -4.25 -14.33 -10.61
CA MET A 248 -3.60 -13.12 -10.11
C MET A 248 -2.95 -13.32 -8.73
N TYR A 249 -3.56 -14.17 -7.88
CA TYR A 249 -2.93 -14.61 -6.63
C TYR A 249 -1.63 -15.37 -6.91
N ALA A 250 -1.65 -16.36 -7.82
CA ALA A 250 -0.49 -17.17 -8.18
C ALA A 250 0.62 -16.32 -8.82
N LEU A 251 0.25 -15.36 -9.68
CA LEU A 251 1.16 -14.34 -10.21
C LEU A 251 1.88 -13.62 -9.07
N LYS A 252 1.12 -13.03 -8.12
CA LYS A 252 1.69 -12.30 -6.98
C LYS A 252 2.54 -13.18 -6.07
N ALA A 253 2.07 -14.37 -5.73
CA ALA A 253 2.68 -15.22 -4.71
C ALA A 253 3.93 -15.94 -5.21
N TYR A 254 3.96 -16.34 -6.49
CA TYR A 254 5.00 -17.25 -7.00
C TYR A 254 5.80 -16.69 -8.17
N ALA A 255 5.20 -15.84 -9.02
CA ALA A 255 5.88 -15.32 -10.21
C ALA A 255 6.57 -13.97 -9.95
N LEU A 256 5.88 -13.01 -9.32
CA LEU A 256 6.45 -11.68 -9.05
C LEU A 256 7.74 -11.71 -8.22
N PRO A 257 7.90 -12.57 -7.19
CA PRO A 257 9.19 -12.66 -6.48
C PRO A 257 10.34 -13.09 -7.40
N ARG A 258 10.12 -14.05 -8.30
CA ARG A 258 11.13 -14.47 -9.29
C ARG A 258 11.42 -13.37 -10.30
N LEU A 259 10.39 -12.69 -10.79
CA LEU A 259 10.52 -11.55 -11.70
C LEU A 259 11.31 -10.41 -11.05
N TYR A 260 11.09 -10.14 -9.77
CA TYR A 260 11.83 -9.14 -9.00
C TYR A 260 13.34 -9.46 -8.98
N TRP A 261 13.72 -10.65 -8.53
CA TRP A 261 15.13 -11.03 -8.36
C TRP A 261 15.88 -11.25 -9.68
N HIS A 262 15.23 -11.87 -10.67
CA HIS A 262 15.89 -12.29 -11.91
C HIS A 262 15.63 -11.36 -13.10
N GLY A 263 14.66 -10.47 -12.99
CA GLY A 263 14.30 -9.50 -14.02
C GLY A 263 14.59 -8.07 -13.57
N MET A 264 13.76 -7.57 -12.64
CA MET A 264 13.72 -6.16 -12.25
C MET A 264 15.05 -5.65 -11.69
N LEU A 265 15.63 -6.37 -10.71
CA LEU A 265 16.94 -6.00 -10.15
C LEU A 265 18.11 -6.14 -11.13
N ARG A 266 17.90 -6.82 -12.26
CA ARG A 266 18.88 -6.95 -13.34
C ARG A 266 18.64 -5.97 -14.50
N GLY A 267 17.68 -5.05 -14.35
CA GLY A 267 17.32 -4.07 -15.38
C GLY A 267 16.73 -4.68 -16.66
N ARG A 268 16.08 -5.85 -16.56
CA ARG A 268 15.52 -6.57 -17.74
C ARG A 268 14.04 -6.34 -17.96
N VAL A 269 13.31 -5.84 -16.95
CA VAL A 269 11.85 -5.65 -16.93
C VAL A 269 11.42 -4.53 -15.98
#